data_AF-A0A8U0MCQ3-F1
#
_entry.id   AF-A0A8U0MCQ3-F1
#
_cell.length_a   1.000
_cell.length_b   1.000
_cell.length_c   1.000
_cell.angle_alpha   90.00
_cell.angle_beta   90.00
_cell.angle_gamma   90.00
#
_symmetry.space_group_name_H-M   'P 1'
#
loop_
_entity.id
_entity.type
_entity.pdbx_description
1 polymer ?
#
loop_
_entity_poly.entity_id
_entity_poly.type
_entity_poly.pdbx_seq_one_letter_code
_entity_poly.pdbx_strand_id
1 'polypeptide(L)'
;MSLTDKAKWDSWKANNDDDYGRGIFAFAEVWGRLMQIEIAAGLSVADAAHKMQYEPSYLGITGFMFGAAVNVLSQCWEHGEALRQWHNERWGRKGADGVVNPASFSIKPMPRAGI
;
A
#
# COMPACT_ATOMS: atom_id res chain seq x y z
N MET A 1 -11.29 -8.83 4.79
CA MET A 1 -11.24 -7.37 4.95
C MET A 1 -12.56 -6.77 4.52
N SER A 2 -13.04 -5.73 5.20
CA SER A 2 -14.33 -5.09 4.88
C SER A 2 -14.14 -4.03 3.80
N LEU A 3 -14.66 -4.28 2.61
CA LEU A 3 -14.56 -3.35 1.49
C LEU A 3 -15.66 -2.28 1.57
N THR A 4 -15.27 -1.01 1.44
CA THR A 4 -16.20 0.12 1.29
C THR A 4 -16.71 0.26 -0.14
N ASP A 5 -15.93 -0.17 -1.14
CA ASP A 5 -16.30 -0.18 -2.55
C ASP A 5 -15.91 -1.52 -3.21
N LYS A 6 -16.80 -2.50 -3.07
CA LYS A 6 -16.61 -3.84 -3.63
C LYS A 6 -16.62 -3.82 -5.16
N ALA A 7 -17.47 -2.99 -5.77
CA ALA A 7 -17.61 -2.94 -7.24
C ALA A 7 -16.33 -2.43 -7.90
N LYS A 8 -15.69 -1.40 -7.31
CA LYS A 8 -14.39 -0.92 -7.76
C LYS A 8 -13.28 -1.94 -7.57
N TRP A 9 -13.23 -2.61 -6.42
CA TRP A 9 -12.28 -3.70 -6.18
C TRP A 9 -12.40 -4.80 -7.25
N ASP A 10 -13.62 -5.31 -7.48
CA ASP A 10 -13.87 -6.38 -8.43
C ASP A 10 -13.50 -5.95 -9.86
N SER A 11 -13.90 -4.74 -10.26
CA SER A 11 -13.58 -4.18 -11.58
C SER A 11 -12.08 -4.01 -11.79
N TRP A 12 -11.35 -3.46 -10.80
CA TRP A 12 -9.91 -3.30 -10.92
C TRP A 12 -9.17 -4.63 -10.93
N LYS A 13 -9.59 -5.58 -10.09
CA LYS A 13 -9.01 -6.93 -10.07
C LYS A 13 -9.22 -7.64 -11.40
N ALA A 14 -10.38 -7.49 -12.03
CA ALA A 14 -10.66 -8.05 -13.35
C ALA A 14 -9.84 -7.40 -14.47
N ASN A 15 -9.54 -6.09 -14.37
CA ASN A 15 -8.75 -5.37 -15.37
C ASN A 15 -7.22 -5.50 -15.17
N ASN A 16 -6.77 -6.12 -14.07
CA ASN A 16 -5.35 -6.33 -13.76
C ASN A 16 -5.09 -7.84 -13.65
N ASP A 17 -5.42 -8.55 -14.73
CA ASP A 17 -5.41 -10.00 -14.77
C ASP A 17 -4.06 -10.62 -15.17
N ASP A 18 -3.04 -9.84 -15.53
CA ASP A 18 -1.69 -10.37 -15.78
C ASP A 18 -0.99 -10.81 -14.48
N ASP A 19 0.14 -11.52 -14.57
CA ASP A 19 0.88 -11.99 -13.38
C ASP A 19 1.26 -10.86 -12.42
N TYR A 20 1.56 -9.69 -12.96
CA TYR A 20 2.00 -8.53 -12.18
C TYR A 20 0.84 -7.93 -11.39
N GLY A 21 -0.27 -7.66 -12.07
CA GLY A 21 -1.53 -7.19 -11.49
C GLY A 21 -2.10 -8.19 -10.48
N ARG A 22 -2.14 -9.47 -10.83
CA ARG A 22 -2.56 -10.56 -9.92
C ARG A 22 -1.71 -10.58 -8.65
N GLY A 23 -0.40 -10.38 -8.75
CA GLY A 23 0.49 -10.29 -7.60
C GLY A 23 0.15 -9.13 -6.65
N ILE A 24 -0.17 -7.95 -7.21
CA ILE A 24 -0.61 -6.77 -6.42
C ILE A 24 -1.90 -7.08 -5.66
N PHE A 25 -2.91 -7.62 -6.36
CA PHE A 25 -4.20 -7.92 -5.74
C PHE A 25 -4.12 -9.05 -4.72
N ALA A 26 -3.32 -10.08 -4.97
CA ALA A 26 -3.08 -11.16 -4.01
C ALA A 26 -2.42 -10.62 -2.73
N PHE A 27 -1.40 -9.78 -2.87
CA PHE A 27 -0.74 -9.17 -1.72
C PHE A 27 -1.70 -8.25 -0.96
N ALA A 28 -2.41 -7.35 -1.65
CA ALA A 28 -3.40 -6.46 -1.04
C ALA A 28 -4.48 -7.22 -0.27
N GLU A 29 -4.98 -8.32 -0.84
CA GLU A 29 -6.02 -9.15 -0.24
C GLU A 29 -5.53 -9.86 1.03
N VAL A 30 -4.36 -10.52 0.98
CA VAL A 30 -3.79 -11.21 2.14
C VAL A 30 -3.42 -10.22 3.23
N TRP A 31 -2.69 -9.16 2.89
CA TRP A 31 -2.25 -8.16 3.86
C TRP A 31 -3.43 -7.43 4.51
N GLY A 32 -4.42 -7.01 3.73
CA GLY A 32 -5.64 -6.39 4.24
C GLY A 32 -6.42 -7.30 5.19
N ARG A 33 -6.50 -8.61 4.90
CA ARG A 33 -7.13 -9.59 5.80
C ARG A 33 -6.35 -9.78 7.10
N LEU A 34 -5.02 -9.89 7.03
CA LEU A 34 -4.18 -10.02 8.23
C LEU A 34 -4.27 -8.77 9.12
N MET A 35 -4.20 -7.58 8.53
CA MET A 35 -4.39 -6.33 9.27
C MET A 35 -5.78 -6.26 9.93
N GLN A 36 -6.84 -6.69 9.23
CA GLN A 36 -8.19 -6.72 9.79
C GLN A 36 -8.27 -7.59 11.06
N ILE A 37 -7.56 -8.73 11.10
CA ILE A 37 -7.52 -9.62 12.26
C ILE A 37 -6.86 -8.91 13.44
N GLU A 38 -5.71 -8.27 13.20
CA GLU A 38 -4.97 -7.53 14.24
C GLU A 38 -5.75 -6.31 14.76
N ILE A 39 -6.41 -5.58 13.87
CA ILE A 39 -7.29 -4.45 14.25
C ILE A 39 -8.45 -4.93 15.10
N ALA A 40 -9.08 -6.06 14.74
CA ALA A 40 -10.14 -6.67 15.56
C ALA A 40 -9.61 -7.15 16.94
N ALA A 41 -8.32 -7.47 17.05
CA ALA A 41 -7.65 -7.79 18.31
C ALA A 41 -7.21 -6.53 19.10
N GLY A 42 -7.50 -5.33 18.61
CA GLY A 42 -7.27 -4.06 19.31
C GLY A 42 -6.06 -3.26 18.84
N LEU A 43 -5.34 -3.69 17.79
CA LEU A 43 -4.24 -2.91 17.24
C LEU A 43 -4.74 -1.69 16.46
N SER A 44 -3.94 -0.62 16.45
CA SER A 44 -4.14 0.48 15.51
C SER A 44 -3.86 0.02 14.06
N VAL A 45 -4.40 0.74 13.07
CA VAL A 45 -4.10 0.46 11.65
C VAL A 45 -2.59 0.55 11.38
N ALA A 46 -1.90 1.52 11.98
CA ALA A 46 -0.47 1.72 11.81
C ALA A 46 0.35 0.54 12.38
N ASP A 47 0.00 0.06 13.56
CA ASP A 47 0.69 -1.08 14.20
C ASP A 47 0.41 -2.37 13.44
N ALA A 48 -0.85 -2.61 13.05
CA ALA A 48 -1.23 -3.76 12.23
C ALA A 48 -0.52 -3.76 10.88
N ALA A 49 -0.45 -2.61 10.20
CA ALA A 49 0.27 -2.44 8.94
C ALA A 49 1.76 -2.74 9.11
N HIS A 50 2.40 -2.16 10.14
CA HIS A 50 3.81 -2.40 10.42
C HIS A 50 4.11 -3.87 10.73
N LYS A 51 3.27 -4.50 11.56
CA LYS A 51 3.41 -5.90 11.98
C LYS A 51 3.24 -6.88 10.83
N MET A 52 2.27 -6.63 9.93
CA MET A 52 1.86 -7.61 8.90
C MET A 52 2.47 -7.35 7.51
N GLN A 53 3.16 -6.23 7.26
CA GLN A 53 3.62 -5.84 5.91
C GLN A 53 4.53 -6.85 5.21
N TYR A 54 5.19 -7.74 5.94
CA TYR A 54 6.11 -8.74 5.37
C TYR A 54 5.54 -10.17 5.39
N GLU A 55 4.39 -10.41 6.02
CA GLU A 55 3.79 -11.76 6.05
C GLU A 55 3.50 -12.32 4.65
N PRO A 56 2.99 -11.53 3.68
CA PRO A 56 2.76 -12.02 2.33
C PRO A 56 4.01 -11.93 1.42
N SER A 57 5.23 -11.82 1.97
CA SER A 57 6.46 -11.68 1.16
C SER A 57 6.73 -12.87 0.24
N TYR A 58 6.18 -14.05 0.54
CA TYR A 58 6.26 -15.23 -0.31
C TYR A 58 5.61 -15.04 -1.69
N LEU A 59 4.80 -13.99 -1.87
CA LEU A 59 4.22 -13.59 -3.16
C LEU A 59 5.23 -12.87 -4.08
N GLY A 60 6.45 -12.58 -3.61
CA GLY A 60 7.54 -12.06 -4.44
C GLY A 60 7.32 -10.64 -4.97
N ILE A 61 6.59 -9.79 -4.23
CA ILE A 61 6.26 -8.45 -4.71
C ILE A 61 7.46 -7.49 -4.71
N THR A 62 7.47 -6.56 -5.67
CA THR A 62 8.44 -5.46 -5.72
C THR A 62 8.03 -4.28 -4.84
N GLY A 63 8.93 -3.32 -4.62
CA GLY A 63 8.59 -2.06 -3.94
C GLY A 63 7.45 -1.30 -4.64
N PHE A 64 7.45 -1.24 -5.97
CA PHE A 64 6.34 -0.61 -6.70
C PHE A 64 5.02 -1.33 -6.43
N MET A 65 5.01 -2.67 -6.50
CA MET A 65 3.81 -3.47 -6.21
C MET A 65 3.30 -3.27 -4.78
N PHE A 66 4.21 -3.09 -3.80
CA PHE A 66 3.83 -2.73 -2.44
C PHE A 66 3.09 -1.38 -2.40
N GLY A 67 3.64 -0.35 -3.04
CA GLY A 67 2.99 0.96 -3.16
C GLY A 67 1.65 0.89 -3.90
N ALA A 68 1.55 0.07 -4.95
CA ALA A 68 0.32 -0.17 -5.69
C ALA A 68 -0.73 -0.87 -4.82
N ALA A 69 -0.34 -1.85 -4.00
CA ALA A 69 -1.24 -2.51 -3.06
C ALA A 69 -1.78 -1.54 -2.00
N VAL A 70 -0.94 -0.65 -1.46
CA VAL A 70 -1.40 0.45 -0.58
C VAL A 70 -2.41 1.34 -1.31
N ASN A 71 -2.15 1.68 -2.58
CA ASN A 71 -3.06 2.49 -3.39
C ASN A 71 -4.40 1.79 -3.70
N VAL A 72 -4.41 0.48 -3.91
CA VAL A 72 -5.65 -0.28 -4.06
C VAL A 72 -6.43 -0.25 -2.75
N LEU A 73 -5.80 -0.63 -1.64
CA LEU A 73 -6.46 -0.69 -0.33
C LEU A 73 -6.97 0.68 0.13
N SER A 74 -6.23 1.76 -0.13
CA SER A 74 -6.65 3.11 0.25
C SER A 74 -7.97 3.55 -0.39
N GLN A 75 -8.35 2.94 -1.51
CA GLN A 75 -9.51 3.34 -2.29
C GLN A 75 -10.75 2.49 -2.06
N CYS A 76 -10.63 1.32 -1.43
CA CYS A 76 -11.73 0.37 -1.31
C CYS A 76 -11.82 -0.36 0.03
N TRP A 77 -10.86 -0.18 0.95
CA TRP A 77 -10.89 -0.77 2.29
C TRP A 77 -11.33 0.27 3.33
N GLU A 78 -12.10 -0.15 4.35
CA GLU A 78 -12.60 0.76 5.39
C GLU A 78 -11.49 1.48 6.18
N HIS A 79 -10.34 0.84 6.35
CA HIS A 79 -9.16 1.41 7.00
C HIS A 79 -8.16 2.00 5.99
N GLY A 80 -8.55 2.10 4.71
CA GLY A 80 -7.68 2.48 3.61
C GLY A 80 -7.04 3.85 3.77
N GLU A 81 -7.78 4.84 4.25
CA GLU A 81 -7.26 6.19 4.46
C GLU A 81 -6.18 6.22 5.55
N ALA A 82 -6.41 5.53 6.68
CA ALA A 82 -5.42 5.41 7.74
C ALA A 82 -4.15 4.68 7.27
N LEU A 83 -4.31 3.63 6.46
CA LEU A 83 -3.19 2.91 5.84
C LEU A 83 -2.38 3.82 4.91
N ARG A 84 -3.05 4.64 4.10
CA ARG A 84 -2.42 5.60 3.19
C ARG A 84 -1.58 6.64 3.94
N GLN A 85 -2.13 7.18 5.03
CA GLN A 85 -1.43 8.13 5.89
C GLN A 85 -0.18 7.51 6.53
N TRP A 86 -0.31 6.30 7.09
CA TRP A 86 0.82 5.54 7.64
C TRP A 86 1.93 5.32 6.60
N HIS A 87 1.56 4.91 5.38
CA HIS A 87 2.52 4.68 4.31
C HIS A 87 3.24 5.97 3.92
N ASN A 88 2.50 7.05 3.70
CA ASN A 88 3.08 8.33 3.26
C ASN A 88 3.98 8.97 4.33
N GLU A 89 3.65 8.81 5.62
CA GLU A 89 4.44 9.33 6.74
C GLU A 89 5.84 8.71 6.77
N ARG A 90 5.98 7.41 6.44
CA ARG A 90 7.28 6.72 6.33
C ARG A 90 8.21 7.32 5.27
N TRP A 91 7.65 8.05 4.31
CA TRP A 91 8.38 8.73 3.24
C TRP A 91 8.48 10.25 3.45
N GLY A 92 8.10 10.75 4.63
CA GLY A 92 8.11 12.18 4.93
C GLY A 92 7.09 12.99 4.11
N ARG A 93 6.02 12.34 3.62
CA ARG A 93 4.96 12.95 2.79
C ARG A 93 3.61 12.97 3.52
N LYS A 94 3.64 13.25 4.82
CA LYS A 94 2.42 13.37 5.65
C LYS A 94 1.45 14.38 5.03
N GLY A 95 0.19 14.01 4.90
CA GLY A 95 -0.86 14.86 4.35
C GLY A 95 -0.89 15.01 2.82
N ALA A 96 0.00 14.36 2.06
CA ALA A 96 -0.12 14.32 0.59
C ALA A 96 -1.42 13.61 0.17
N ASP A 97 -2.07 14.00 -0.93
CA ASP A 97 -3.37 13.45 -1.35
C ASP A 97 -3.28 12.05 -2.00
N GLY A 98 -2.12 11.70 -2.56
CA GLY A 98 -1.89 10.40 -3.22
C GLY A 98 -1.27 9.33 -2.31
N VAL A 99 -0.80 8.24 -2.93
CA VAL A 99 0.04 7.23 -2.28
C VAL A 99 1.47 7.40 -2.82
N VAL A 100 2.46 7.53 -1.93
CA VAL A 100 3.85 7.64 -2.34
C VAL A 100 4.29 6.36 -3.05
N ASN A 101 4.93 6.50 -4.22
CA ASN A 101 5.61 5.37 -4.85
C ASN A 101 6.95 5.09 -4.13
N PRO A 102 7.07 3.99 -3.37
CA PRO A 102 8.29 3.68 -2.61
C PRO A 102 9.48 3.30 -3.52
N ALA A 103 9.25 3.03 -4.81
CA ALA A 103 10.30 2.77 -5.79
C ALA A 103 10.83 4.05 -6.47
N SER A 104 10.38 5.23 -6.05
CA SER A 104 10.92 6.50 -6.54
C SER A 104 12.12 6.95 -5.72
N PHE A 105 13.21 7.35 -6.38
CA PHE A 105 14.33 8.02 -5.75
C PHE A 105 14.61 9.34 -6.47
N SER A 106 15.12 10.34 -5.73
CA SER A 106 15.48 11.63 -6.28
C SER A 106 16.94 11.93 -5.95
N ILE A 107 17.73 12.23 -6.98
CA ILE A 107 19.10 12.72 -6.80
C ILE A 107 19.02 14.24 -6.75
N LYS A 108 19.47 14.85 -5.65
CA LYS A 108 19.71 16.30 -5.63
C LYS A 108 21.00 16.58 -6.39
N PRO A 109 20.99 17.39 -7.46
CA PRO A 109 22.24 17.85 -8.07
C PRO A 109 23.06 18.60 -7.02
N MET A 110 24.36 18.32 -6.91
CA MET A 110 25.22 19.19 -6.11
C MET A 110 25.24 20.59 -6.71
N PRO A 111 25.31 21.66 -5.89
CA PRO A 111 25.53 23.01 -6.40
C PRO A 111 26.78 22.97 -7.28
N ARG A 112 26.67 23.42 -8.54
CA ARG A 112 27.88 23.66 -9.34
C ARG A 112 28.67 24.72 -8.59
N ALA A 113 29.89 24.37 -8.16
CA ALA A 113 30.84 25.36 -7.69
C ALA A 113 30.98 26.41 -8.80
N GLY A 114 30.64 27.66 -8.50
CA GLY A 114 30.75 28.76 -9.45
C GLY A 114 32.19 28.85 -9.95
N ILE A 115 32.33 28.96 -11.27
CA ILE A 115 33.59 29.31 -11.94
C ILE A 115 33.57 30.83 -12.15
#